data_AF-A0A1C6HVV2-F1
#
_entry.id   AF-A0A1C6HVV2-F1
#
_cell.length_a   1.000
_cell.length_b   1.000
_cell.length_c   1.000
_cell.angle_alpha   90.00
_cell.angle_beta   90.00
_cell.angle_gamma   90.00
#
_symmetry.space_group_name_H-M   'P 1'
#
loop_
_entity.id
_entity.type
_entity.pdbx_description
1 polymer ?
#
loop_
_entity_poly.entity_id
_entity_poly.type
_entity_poly.pdbx_seq_one_letter_code
_entity_poly.pdbx_strand_id
1 'polypeptide(L)'
;MATKRRNGVNKFWKQERVRLQNGQKWYSDWSPKQKADILKGKRPKHSGKTIQGHHSYSVSKYPHLADKGEIIYTATFNEHFNGWLGGNFRNSLPGEPIKTIIDF
;
A
#
# COMPACT_ATOMS: atom_id res chain seq x y z
N MET A 1 -7.42 12.94 -12.13
CA MET A 1 -6.52 12.36 -11.10
C MET A 1 -7.13 11.19 -10.31
N ALA A 2 -8.41 11.24 -9.91
CA ALA A 2 -9.05 10.17 -9.13
C ALA A 2 -8.91 8.77 -9.76
N THR A 3 -9.05 8.67 -11.09
CA THR A 3 -8.86 7.41 -11.83
C THR A 3 -7.43 6.88 -11.74
N LYS A 4 -6.41 7.74 -11.91
CA LYS A 4 -4.99 7.34 -11.80
C LYS A 4 -4.66 6.80 -10.41
N ARG A 5 -5.08 7.51 -9.35
CA ARG A 5 -4.89 7.07 -7.95
C ARG A 5 -5.46 5.67 -7.72
N ARG A 6 -6.70 5.43 -8.15
CA ARG A 6 -7.36 4.13 -8.03
C ARG A 6 -6.62 3.06 -8.86
N ASN A 7 -6.18 3.40 -10.06
CA ASN A 7 -5.45 2.50 -10.94
C ASN A 7 -4.10 2.08 -10.34
N GLY A 8 -3.35 2.97 -9.71
CA GLY A 8 -2.08 2.63 -9.04
C GLY A 8 -2.27 1.59 -7.94
N VAL A 9 -3.22 1.81 -7.03
CA VAL A 9 -3.55 0.85 -5.96
C VAL A 9 -4.05 -0.48 -6.52
N ASN A 10 -4.90 -0.45 -7.55
CA ASN A 10 -5.38 -1.69 -8.20
C ASN A 10 -4.25 -2.45 -8.89
N LYS A 11 -3.32 -1.74 -9.55
CA LYS A 11 -2.15 -2.32 -10.21
C LYS A 11 -1.23 -2.98 -9.19
N PHE A 12 -0.99 -2.32 -8.06
CA PHE A 12 -0.26 -2.91 -6.93
C PHE A 12 -0.85 -4.25 -6.49
N TRP A 13 -2.15 -4.30 -6.17
CA TRP A 13 -2.77 -5.55 -5.69
C TRP A 13 -2.75 -6.67 -6.75
N LYS A 14 -2.86 -6.33 -8.03
CA LYS A 14 -2.68 -7.30 -9.12
C LYS A 14 -1.26 -7.83 -9.17
N GLN A 15 -0.26 -6.95 -9.07
CA GLN A 15 1.16 -7.33 -9.02
C GLN A 15 1.43 -8.22 -7.81
N GLU A 16 0.90 -7.88 -6.65
CA GLU A 16 1.10 -8.65 -5.43
C GLU A 16 0.50 -10.05 -5.52
N ARG A 17 -0.68 -10.19 -6.13
CA ARG A 17 -1.24 -11.51 -6.43
C ARG A 17 -0.34 -12.34 -7.34
N VAL A 18 0.20 -11.74 -8.41
CA VAL A 18 1.11 -12.44 -9.33
C VAL A 18 2.41 -12.86 -8.62
N ARG A 19 2.97 -12.00 -7.77
CA ARG A 19 4.16 -12.34 -6.96
C ARG A 19 3.91 -13.56 -6.07
N LEU A 20 2.78 -13.58 -5.36
CA LEU A 20 2.41 -14.70 -4.51
C LEU A 20 2.18 -16.00 -5.30
N GLN A 21 1.56 -15.91 -6.49
CA GLN A 21 1.37 -17.07 -7.37
C GLN A 21 2.71 -17.64 -7.85
N ASN A 22 3.71 -16.79 -8.07
CA ASN A 22 5.04 -17.17 -8.52
C ASN A 22 6.00 -17.56 -7.37
N GLY A 23 5.53 -17.60 -6.11
CA GLY A 23 6.38 -17.89 -4.95
C GLY A 23 7.44 -16.82 -4.67
N GLN A 24 7.29 -15.61 -5.22
CA GLN A 24 8.24 -14.53 -5.02
C GLN A 24 8.09 -13.95 -3.61
N LYS A 25 9.20 -13.78 -2.90
CA LYS A 25 9.22 -13.05 -1.63
C LYS A 25 9.17 -11.55 -1.92
N TRP A 26 8.09 -10.89 -1.52
CA TRP A 26 7.99 -9.43 -1.47
C TRP A 26 8.19 -8.94 -0.04
N TYR A 27 8.40 -7.62 0.13
CA TYR A 27 8.81 -6.94 1.36
C TYR A 27 7.91 -7.23 2.59
N SER A 28 6.67 -7.68 2.37
CA SER A 28 5.68 -7.94 3.41
C SER A 28 5.60 -9.44 3.75
N ASP A 29 5.85 -9.79 5.02
CA ASP A 29 5.72 -11.15 5.54
C ASP A 29 4.24 -11.52 5.77
N TRP A 30 3.47 -11.61 4.69
CA TRP A 30 2.05 -11.95 4.74
C TRP A 30 1.79 -13.26 5.48
N SER A 31 0.90 -13.22 6.46
CA SER A 31 0.38 -14.43 7.10
C SER A 31 -0.34 -15.34 6.08
N PRO A 32 -0.48 -16.65 6.33
CA PRO A 32 -1.18 -17.57 5.43
C PRO A 32 -2.60 -17.11 5.06
N LYS A 33 -3.31 -16.51 6.02
CA LYS A 33 -4.65 -15.96 5.80
C LYS A 33 -4.63 -14.76 4.86
N GLN A 34 -3.69 -13.83 5.05
CA GLN A 34 -3.55 -12.67 4.18
C GLN A 34 -3.15 -13.08 2.75
N LYS A 35 -2.23 -14.05 2.61
CA LYS A 35 -1.89 -14.64 1.31
C LYS A 35 -3.13 -15.22 0.61
N ALA A 36 -3.94 -15.99 1.33
CA ALA A 36 -5.17 -16.57 0.79
C ALA A 36 -6.18 -15.49 0.35
N ASP A 37 -6.30 -14.39 1.10
CA ASP A 37 -7.15 -13.26 0.73
C ASP A 37 -6.65 -12.59 -0.56
N ILE A 38 -5.35 -12.29 -0.66
CA ILE A 38 -4.75 -11.67 -1.86
C ILE A 38 -4.93 -12.58 -3.09
N LEU A 39 -4.70 -13.88 -2.96
CA LEU A 39 -4.88 -14.86 -4.03
C LEU A 39 -6.33 -14.94 -4.52
N LYS A 40 -7.31 -14.71 -3.63
CA LYS A 40 -8.74 -14.61 -3.95
C LYS A 40 -9.14 -13.23 -4.49
N GLY A 41 -8.19 -12.32 -4.71
CA GLY A 41 -8.44 -10.95 -5.16
C GLY A 41 -9.05 -10.04 -4.09
N LYS A 42 -9.01 -10.45 -2.82
CA LYS A 42 -9.45 -9.64 -1.68
C LYS A 42 -8.28 -8.82 -1.15
N ARG A 43 -8.61 -7.76 -0.42
CA ARG A 43 -7.61 -6.99 0.33
C ARG A 43 -7.37 -7.66 1.69
N PRO A 44 -6.11 -7.92 2.07
CA PRO A 44 -5.78 -8.54 3.34
C PRO A 44 -6.17 -7.63 4.50
N LYS A 45 -6.35 -8.22 5.68
CA LYS A 45 -6.66 -7.52 6.93
C LYS A 45 -5.57 -7.72 7.96
N HIS A 46 -5.39 -6.72 8.83
CA HIS A 46 -4.61 -6.79 10.06
C HIS A 46 -5.51 -6.31 11.20
N SER A 47 -5.62 -7.09 12.28
CA SER A 47 -6.47 -6.78 13.45
C SER A 47 -7.91 -6.36 13.07
N GLY A 48 -8.52 -7.10 12.13
CA GLY A 48 -9.88 -6.86 11.64
C GLY A 48 -10.04 -5.71 10.63
N LYS A 49 -9.02 -4.86 10.45
CA LYS A 49 -9.03 -3.72 9.54
C LYS A 49 -8.33 -4.03 8.23
N THR A 50 -8.84 -3.51 7.12
CA THR A 50 -8.24 -3.70 5.79
C THR A 50 -6.92 -2.94 5.68
N ILE A 51 -5.89 -3.61 5.16
CA ILE A 51 -4.60 -3.00 4.85
C ILE A 51 -4.74 -2.12 3.61
N GLN A 52 -4.19 -0.92 3.68
CA GLN A 52 -4.34 0.12 2.67
C GLN A 52 -3.15 0.15 1.72
N GLY A 53 -3.40 0.53 0.47
CA GLY A 53 -2.33 0.96 -0.45
C GLY A 53 -2.10 2.45 -0.29
N HIS A 54 -0.95 2.82 0.25
CA HIS A 54 -0.48 4.19 0.39
C HIS A 54 0.36 4.58 -0.83
N HIS A 55 0.13 5.77 -1.39
CA HIS A 55 1.00 6.33 -2.42
C HIS A 55 2.25 6.92 -1.77
N SER A 56 3.41 6.27 -1.90
CA SER A 56 4.67 6.76 -1.32
C SER A 56 5.10 8.13 -1.85
N TYR A 57 4.61 8.52 -3.04
CA TYR A 57 4.76 9.87 -3.58
C TYR A 57 3.39 10.54 -3.70
N SER A 58 3.27 11.76 -3.17
CA SER A 58 2.01 12.52 -3.22
C SER A 58 1.51 12.66 -4.66
N VAL A 59 0.30 12.17 -4.92
CA VAL A 59 -0.34 12.19 -6.25
C VAL A 59 -0.46 13.61 -6.82
N SER A 60 -0.64 14.61 -5.95
CA SER A 60 -0.75 16.03 -6.35
C SER A 60 0.58 16.61 -6.83
N LYS A 61 1.69 16.23 -6.17
CA LYS A 61 3.05 16.70 -6.50
C LYS A 61 3.70 15.85 -7.60
N TYR A 62 3.34 14.57 -7.70
CA TYR A 62 3.92 13.58 -8.62
C TYR A 62 2.84 12.85 -9.44
N PRO A 63 2.02 13.57 -10.25
CA PRO A 63 0.91 12.97 -10.97
C PRO A 63 1.33 11.95 -12.04
N HIS A 64 2.58 12.00 -12.50
CA HIS A 64 3.17 11.04 -13.44
C HIS A 64 3.48 9.68 -12.81
N LEU A 65 3.50 9.60 -11.47
CA LEU A 65 3.69 8.36 -10.71
C LEU A 65 2.38 7.77 -10.19
N ALA A 66 1.26 8.50 -10.29
CA ALA A 66 0.02 8.17 -9.59
C ALA A 66 -0.61 6.81 -9.95
N ASP A 67 -0.28 6.26 -11.13
CA ASP A 67 -0.75 4.98 -11.66
C ASP A 67 0.29 3.84 -11.57
N LYS A 68 1.43 4.11 -10.96
CA LYS A 68 2.51 3.13 -10.75
C LYS A 68 2.22 2.33 -9.49
N GLY A 69 1.94 1.04 -9.66
CA GLY A 69 1.69 0.11 -8.55
C GLY A 69 2.98 -0.22 -7.78
N GLU A 70 4.13 -0.05 -8.42
CA GLU A 70 5.46 -0.37 -7.93
C GLU A 70 5.89 0.52 -6.75
N ILE A 71 5.26 1.69 -6.60
CA ILE A 71 5.53 2.68 -5.55
C ILE A 71 4.38 2.81 -4.54
N ILE A 72 3.50 1.79 -4.50
CA ILE A 72 2.46 1.70 -3.49
C ILE A 72 3.02 0.94 -2.30
N TYR A 73 2.99 1.57 -1.13
CA TYR A 73 3.33 0.95 0.14
C TYR A 73 2.08 0.37 0.79
N THR A 74 2.16 -0.83 1.35
CA THR A 74 1.05 -1.40 2.14
C THR A 74 1.14 -0.94 3.58
N ALA A 75 0.08 -0.31 4.08
CA ALA A 75 0.06 0.25 5.42
C ALA A 75 -1.21 -0.14 6.19
N THR A 76 -1.11 -0.37 7.49
CA THR A 76 -2.28 -0.27 8.37
C THR A 76 -2.80 1.17 8.42
N PHE A 77 -3.93 1.40 9.07
CA PHE A 77 -4.41 2.77 9.28
C PHE A 77 -3.43 3.62 10.09
N ASN A 78 -2.80 3.04 11.11
CA ASN A 78 -1.89 3.77 11.99
C ASN A 78 -0.59 4.13 11.26
N GLU A 79 0.02 3.19 10.55
CA GLU A 79 1.17 3.47 9.67
C GLU A 79 0.82 4.50 8.59
N HIS A 80 -0.36 4.39 7.97
CA HIS A 80 -0.79 5.30 6.92
C HIS A 80 -0.98 6.73 7.46
N PHE A 81 -1.70 6.89 8.57
CA PHE A 81 -2.05 8.22 9.08
C PHE A 81 -0.97 8.83 9.98
N ASN A 82 -0.49 8.08 10.97
CA ASN A 82 0.50 8.60 11.92
C ASN A 82 1.93 8.47 11.41
N GLY A 83 2.23 7.45 10.60
CA GLY A 83 3.55 7.23 10.02
C GLY A 83 3.79 8.08 8.78
N TRP A 84 3.14 7.71 7.68
CA TRP A 84 3.31 8.36 6.38
C TRP A 84 2.83 9.81 6.32
N LEU A 85 1.76 10.13 7.03
CA LEU A 85 1.13 11.45 7.02
C LEU A 85 1.38 12.26 8.31
N GLY A 86 2.10 11.70 9.30
CA GLY A 86 2.45 12.41 10.52
C GLY A 86 1.25 12.94 11.34
N GLY A 87 0.06 12.34 11.19
CA GLY A 87 -1.19 12.76 11.82
C GLY A 87 -1.96 13.85 11.05
N ASN A 88 -1.57 14.18 9.82
CA ASN A 88 -2.27 15.16 8.99
C ASN A 88 -2.27 14.74 7.51
N PHE A 89 -3.46 14.50 6.94
CA PHE A 89 -3.61 14.08 5.54
C PHE A 89 -3.03 15.02 4.48
N ARG A 90 -2.65 16.25 4.85
CA ARG A 90 -1.98 17.20 3.96
C ARG A 90 -0.46 17.08 3.95
N ASN A 91 0.13 16.37 4.91
CA ASN A 91 1.56 16.17 5.01
C ASN A 91 1.99 14.93 4.22
N SER A 92 3.18 14.96 3.64
CA SER A 92 3.81 13.79 3.01
C SER A 92 5.27 14.09 2.73
N LEU A 93 6.17 13.14 2.97
CA LEU A 93 7.51 13.12 2.38
C LEU A 93 7.49 12.26 1.10
N PRO A 94 8.33 12.57 0.11
CA PRO A 94 8.43 11.77 -1.11
C PRO A 94 9.23 10.48 -0.85
N GLY A 95 8.58 9.33 -0.98
CA GLY A 95 9.22 8.01 -0.94
C GLY A 95 9.38 7.41 0.45
N GLU A 96 9.14 8.17 1.52
CA GLU A 96 9.38 7.73 2.90
C GLU A 96 8.33 8.25 3.89
N PRO A 97 8.13 7.57 5.04
CA PRO A 97 7.20 8.04 6.06
C PRO A 97 7.79 9.19 6.90
N ILE A 98 6.92 10.06 7.42
CA ILE A 98 7.32 11.14 8.36
C ILE A 98 7.76 10.56 9.71
N LYS A 99 7.11 9.48 10.16
CA LYS A 99 7.48 8.71 11.34
C LYS A 99 7.53 7.23 10.97
N THR A 100 8.63 6.56 11.31
CA THR A 100 8.73 5.11 11.11
C THR A 100 7.82 4.40 12.10
N ILE A 101 6.72 3.83 11.60
CA ILE A 101 5.80 2.96 12.32
C ILE A 101 5.71 1.68 11.49
N ILE A 102 5.93 0.54 12.14
CA ILE A 102 5.80 -0.79 11.56
C ILE A 102 4.98 -1.58 12.57
N ASP A 103 3.70 -1.81 12.26
CA ASP A 103 2.76 -2.48 13.17
C ASP A 103 2.09 -3.71 12.58
N PHE A 104 2.54 -4.19 11.40
CA PHE A 104 2.17 -5.50 10.86
C PHE A 104 3.26 -6.19 10.02
#